data_AF-A0A937X8S2-F1
#
_entry.id   AF-A0A937X8S2-F1
#
_cell.length_a   1.000
_cell.length_b   1.000
_cell.length_c   1.000
_cell.angle_alpha   90.00
_cell.angle_beta   90.00
_cell.angle_gamma   90.00
#
_symmetry.space_group_name_H-M   'P 1'
#
loop_
_entity.id
_entity.type
_entity.pdbx_description
1 polymer ?
#
loop_
_entity_poly.entity_id
_entity_poly.type
_entity_poly.pdbx_seq_one_letter_code
_entity_poly.pdbx_strand_id
1 'polypeptide(L)'
;MGAASYARVVILGEEYRIAGEAEGASIPELAAYVDDKMNAVRRQSSSPDAKRIAVMASLNLADELFRERARSAALAVELQSRVARLDASLATALSELEAEGAPSAGRAEPRSQRALELSGGA
;
A
#
# COMPACT_ATOMS: atom_id res chain seq x y z
N MET A 1 31.91 15.84 -1.04
CA MET A 1 30.98 16.96 -1.35
C MET A 1 30.57 16.81 -2.79
N GLY A 2 29.33 16.37 -3.06
CA GLY A 2 28.77 16.38 -4.40
C GLY A 2 28.77 17.81 -4.93
N ALA A 3 29.20 18.00 -6.17
CA ALA A 3 29.17 19.32 -6.78
C ALA A 3 27.70 19.72 -6.95
N ALA A 4 27.25 20.76 -6.24
CA ALA A 4 25.90 21.28 -6.40
C ALA A 4 25.63 21.53 -7.89
N SER A 5 24.78 20.71 -8.49
CA SER A 5 24.40 20.86 -9.89
C SER A 5 23.43 22.04 -9.98
N TYR A 6 23.63 22.91 -10.97
CA TYR A 6 22.73 24.04 -11.22
C TYR A 6 22.01 23.81 -12.55
N ALA A 7 20.70 23.95 -12.54
CA ALA A 7 19.88 23.95 -13.75
C ALA A 7 19.30 25.35 -13.99
N ARG A 8 19.33 25.79 -15.25
CA ARG A 8 18.55 26.96 -15.69
C ARG A 8 17.21 26.48 -16.22
N VAL A 9 16.14 27.10 -15.74
CA VAL A 9 14.76 26.75 -16.07
C VAL A 9 13.94 28.01 -16.25
N VAL A 10 12.84 27.92 -16.99
CA VAL A 10 11.90 29.03 -17.18
C VAL A 10 10.56 28.63 -16.59
N ILE A 11 10.01 29.47 -15.71
CA ILE A 11 8.72 29.24 -15.06
C ILE A 11 7.91 30.54 -15.15
N LEU A 12 6.71 30.48 -15.70
CA LEU A 12 5.82 31.59 -15.99
C LEU A 12 6.50 32.70 -16.83
N GLY A 13 7.45 32.33 -17.70
CA GLY A 13 8.23 33.26 -18.52
C GLY A 13 9.44 33.88 -17.82
N GLU A 14 9.64 33.61 -16.52
CA GLU A 14 10.79 34.10 -15.75
C GLU A 14 11.88 33.03 -15.69
N GLU A 15 13.15 33.44 -15.88
CA GLU A 15 14.29 32.52 -15.84
C GLU A 15 14.84 32.37 -14.41
N TYR A 16 15.03 31.13 -13.98
CA TYR A 16 15.56 30.78 -12.67
C TYR A 16 16.80 29.91 -12.80
N ARG A 17 17.77 30.13 -11.90
CA ARG A 17 18.92 29.25 -11.69
C ARG A 17 18.74 28.50 -10.38
N ILE A 18 18.38 27.22 -10.46
CA ILE A 18 18.07 26.39 -9.31
C ILE A 18 19.26 25.47 -9.02
N ALA A 19 19.76 25.50 -7.79
CA ALA A 19 20.70 24.52 -7.27
C ALA A 19 19.94 23.27 -6.83
N GLY A 20 20.39 22.08 -7.23
CA GLY A 20 19.75 20.86 -6.75
C GLY A 20 20.47 19.59 -7.15
N GLU A 21 20.44 18.63 -6.23
CA GLU A 21 20.54 17.20 -6.50
C GLU A 21 19.11 16.68 -6.27
N ALA A 22 18.36 16.46 -7.34
CA ALA A 22 17.00 15.95 -7.22
C ALA A 22 17.03 14.42 -7.25
N GLU A 23 16.73 13.78 -6.13
CA GLU A 23 16.50 12.33 -6.07
C GLU A 23 15.08 12.05 -6.60
N GLY A 24 14.99 11.55 -7.84
CA GLY A 24 13.73 11.21 -8.49
C GLY A 24 13.60 11.85 -9.87
N ALA A 25 12.95 13.01 -9.96
CA ALA A 25 12.79 13.76 -11.20
C ALA A 25 13.86 14.84 -11.35
N SER A 26 14.29 15.11 -12.58
CA SER A 26 15.26 16.17 -12.85
C SER A 26 14.67 17.57 -12.58
N ILE A 27 15.52 18.55 -12.23
CA ILE A 27 15.07 19.94 -12.03
C ILE A 27 14.30 20.51 -13.24
N PRO A 28 14.70 20.27 -14.51
CA PRO A 28 13.92 20.70 -15.67
C PRO A 28 12.50 20.12 -15.72
N GLU A 29 12.32 18.85 -15.37
CA GLU A 29 10.99 18.21 -15.36
C GLU A 29 10.10 18.80 -14.26
N LEU A 30 10.66 19.03 -13.07
CA LEU A 30 9.96 19.70 -11.98
C LEU A 30 9.54 21.11 -12.37
N ALA A 31 10.43 21.86 -13.02
CA ALA A 31 10.14 23.22 -13.48
C ALA A 31 9.03 23.25 -14.54
N ALA A 32 9.05 22.32 -15.50
CA ALA A 32 7.98 22.18 -16.49
C ALA A 32 6.63 21.90 -15.82
N TYR A 33 6.59 21.00 -14.85
CA TYR A 33 5.36 20.69 -14.12
C TYR A 33 4.83 21.90 -13.32
N VAL A 34 5.71 22.65 -12.66
CA VAL A 34 5.34 23.86 -11.93
C VAL A 34 4.82 24.94 -12.90
N ASP A 35 5.48 25.12 -14.06
CA ASP A 35 5.03 26.04 -15.09
C ASP A 35 3.62 25.71 -15.58
N ASP A 36 3.34 24.44 -15.87
CA ASP A 36 2.00 23.98 -16.26
C ASP A 36 0.94 24.27 -15.20
N LYS A 37 1.24 24.05 -13.92
CA LYS A 37 0.33 24.35 -12.81
C LYS A 37 0.09 25.85 -12.67
N MET A 38 1.13 26.66 -12.75
CA MET A 38 1.00 28.12 -12.70
C MET A 38 0.21 28.65 -13.89
N ASN A 39 0.42 28.10 -15.09
CA ASN A 39 -0.36 28.42 -16.28
C ASN A 39 -1.83 28.02 -16.14
N ALA A 40 -2.14 26.86 -15.55
CA ALA A 40 -3.50 26.44 -15.28
C ALA A 40 -4.22 27.36 -14.29
N VAL A 41 -3.54 27.82 -13.24
CA VAL A 41 -4.06 28.82 -12.30
C VAL A 41 -4.27 30.16 -13.00
N ARG A 42 -3.31 30.60 -13.82
CA ARG A 42 -3.40 31.86 -14.59
C ARG A 42 -4.62 31.87 -15.51
N ARG A 43 -4.93 30.76 -16.18
CA ARG A 43 -6.12 30.64 -17.05
C ARG A 43 -7.45 30.75 -16.28
N GLN A 44 -7.47 30.35 -15.01
CA GLN A 44 -8.67 30.37 -14.17
C GLN A 44 -8.80 31.65 -13.34
N SER A 45 -7.71 32.41 -13.17
CA SER A 45 -7.68 33.64 -12.38
C SER A 45 -7.82 34.86 -13.27
N SER A 46 -8.61 35.84 -12.82
CA SER A 46 -8.67 37.18 -13.41
C SER A 46 -7.52 38.09 -12.94
N SER A 47 -6.65 37.62 -12.04
CA SER A 47 -5.51 38.38 -11.52
C SER A 47 -4.23 38.06 -12.29
N PRO A 48 -3.50 39.06 -12.83
CA PRO A 48 -2.20 38.85 -13.47
C PRO A 48 -1.04 38.76 -12.47
N ASP A 49 -1.28 38.79 -11.15
CA ASP A 49 -0.22 38.78 -10.15
C ASP A 49 0.47 37.41 -10.07
N ALA A 50 1.70 37.34 -10.59
CA ALA A 50 2.54 36.16 -10.61
C ALA A 50 2.77 35.56 -9.22
N LYS A 51 2.87 36.39 -8.15
CA LYS A 51 3.06 35.88 -6.79
C LYS A 51 1.83 35.14 -6.30
N ARG A 52 0.65 35.71 -6.52
CA ARG A 52 -0.62 35.08 -6.17
C ARG A 52 -0.83 33.79 -6.95
N ILE A 53 -0.49 33.77 -8.24
CA ILE A 53 -0.51 32.58 -9.09
C ILE A 53 0.42 31.49 -8.51
N ALA A 54 1.65 31.85 -8.13
CA ALA A 54 2.61 30.91 -7.55
C ALA A 54 2.12 30.31 -6.22
N VAL A 55 1.53 31.12 -5.34
CA VAL A 55 0.96 30.66 -4.07
C VAL A 55 -0.19 29.68 -4.32
N MET A 56 -1.11 30.00 -5.24
CA MET A 56 -2.22 29.12 -5.60
C MET A 56 -1.76 27.81 -6.25
N ALA A 57 -0.76 27.87 -7.14
CA ALA A 57 -0.18 26.66 -7.74
C ALA A 57 0.49 25.78 -6.67
N SER A 58 1.20 26.38 -5.72
CA SER A 58 1.82 25.68 -4.59
C SER A 58 0.78 24.98 -3.71
N LEU A 59 -0.36 25.64 -3.42
CA LEU A 59 -1.45 25.04 -2.65
C LEU A 59 -2.07 23.85 -3.38
N ASN A 60 -2.32 23.97 -4.69
CA ASN A 60 -2.86 22.87 -5.49
C ASN A 60 -1.90 21.68 -5.53
N LEU A 61 -0.60 21.93 -5.65
CA LEU A 61 0.44 20.89 -5.62
C LEU A 61 0.51 20.19 -4.25
N ALA A 62 0.43 20.95 -3.16
CA ALA A 62 0.41 20.39 -1.80
C ALA A 62 -0.83 19.52 -1.56
N ASP A 63 -1.99 19.95 -2.05
CA ASP A 63 -3.25 19.21 -1.99
C ASP A 63 -3.19 17.90 -2.81
N GLU A 64 -2.59 17.93 -4.02
CA GLU A 64 -2.30 16.72 -4.81
C GLU A 64 -1.41 15.74 -4.07
N LEU A 65 -0.32 16.21 -3.46
CA LEU A 65 0.58 15.38 -2.66
C LEU A 65 -0.14 14.74 -1.47
N PHE A 66 -0.98 15.51 -0.77
CA PHE A 66 -1.69 15.01 0.42
C PHE A 66 -2.75 13.97 0.03
N ARG A 67 -3.47 14.19 -1.07
CA ARG A 67 -4.38 13.19 -1.64
C ARG A 67 -3.66 11.91 -2.03
N GLU A 68 -2.50 12.00 -2.67
CA GLU A 68 -1.73 10.81 -3.06
C GLU A 68 -1.22 10.04 -1.84
N ARG A 69 -0.72 10.74 -0.81
CA ARG A 69 -0.32 10.11 0.46
C ARG A 69 -1.49 9.40 1.14
N ALA A 70 -2.67 10.03 1.17
CA ALA A 70 -3.87 9.44 1.74
C ALA A 70 -4.31 8.18 0.97
N ARG A 71 -4.28 8.22 -0.38
CA ARG A 71 -4.55 7.05 -1.23
C ARG A 71 -3.57 5.91 -0.97
N SER A 72 -2.28 6.20 -0.90
CA SER A 72 -1.23 5.23 -0.61
C SER A 72 -1.43 4.57 0.76
N ALA A 73 -1.73 5.36 1.80
CA ALA A 73 -2.04 4.84 3.13
C ALA A 73 -3.29 3.93 3.13
N ALA A 74 -4.36 4.34 2.44
CA ALA A 74 -5.58 3.53 2.32
C ALA A 74 -5.31 2.20 1.60
N LEU A 75 -4.54 2.23 0.51
CA LEU A 75 -4.14 1.03 -0.23
C LEU A 75 -3.31 0.07 0.64
N ALA A 76 -2.40 0.60 1.47
CA ALA A 76 -1.61 -0.22 2.39
C ALA A 76 -2.50 -0.96 3.40
N VAL A 77 -3.51 -0.28 3.98
CA VAL A 77 -4.48 -0.89 4.90
C VAL A 77 -5.32 -1.97 4.19
N GLU A 78 -5.75 -1.70 2.95
CA GLU A 78 -6.51 -2.68 2.17
C GLU A 78 -5.68 -3.93 1.87
N LEU A 79 -4.41 -3.76 1.48
CA LEU A 79 -3.48 -4.86 1.23
C LEU A 79 -3.24 -5.68 2.49
N GLN A 80 -2.99 -5.04 3.63
CA GLN A 80 -2.85 -5.72 4.92
C GLN A 80 -4.10 -6.54 5.26
N SER A 81 -5.28 -5.98 5.03
CA SER A 81 -6.56 -6.67 5.25
C SER A 81 -6.74 -7.86 4.31
N ARG A 82 -6.32 -7.76 3.05
CA ARG A 82 -6.34 -8.86 2.08
C ARG A 82 -5.39 -9.98 2.50
N VAL A 83 -4.17 -9.65 2.91
CA VAL A 83 -3.17 -10.63 3.40
C VAL A 83 -3.70 -11.36 4.63
N ALA A 84 -4.21 -10.64 5.63
CA ALA A 84 -4.76 -11.26 6.84
C ALA A 84 -5.94 -12.22 6.54
N ARG A 85 -6.80 -11.88 5.57
CA ARG A 85 -7.88 -12.77 5.14
C ARG A 85 -7.36 -14.03 4.44
N LEU A 86 -6.31 -13.90 3.61
CA LEU A 86 -5.68 -15.05 2.98
C LEU A 86 -5.02 -15.95 4.03
N ASP A 87 -4.30 -15.38 4.99
CA ASP A 87 -3.67 -16.13 6.09
C ASP A 87 -4.73 -16.90 6.89
N ALA A 88 -5.85 -16.27 7.23
CA ALA A 88 -6.95 -16.93 7.94
C ALA A 88 -7.58 -18.05 7.11
N SER A 89 -7.83 -17.82 5.82
CA SER A 89 -8.40 -18.84 4.92
C SER A 89 -7.47 -20.05 4.76
N LEU A 90 -6.16 -19.82 4.68
CA LEU A 90 -5.17 -20.88 4.60
C LEU A 90 -5.10 -21.67 5.91
N ALA A 91 -5.11 -20.98 7.06
CA ALA A 91 -5.14 -21.64 8.36
C ALA A 91 -6.37 -22.55 8.53
N THR A 92 -7.56 -22.07 8.14
CA THR A 92 -8.79 -22.88 8.16
C THR A 92 -8.68 -24.10 7.26
N ALA A 93 -8.27 -23.95 6.01
CA ALA A 93 -8.15 -25.06 5.07
C ALA A 93 -7.13 -26.12 5.52
N LEU A 94 -6.02 -25.70 6.12
CA LEU A 94 -5.02 -26.62 6.69
C LEU A 94 -5.59 -27.41 7.87
N SER A 95 -6.31 -26.75 8.80
CA SER A 95 -6.94 -27.42 9.93
C SER A 95 -8.03 -28.43 9.50
N GLU A 96 -8.80 -28.13 8.46
CA GLU A 96 -9.79 -29.05 7.89
C GLU A 96 -9.12 -30.32 7.32
N LEU A 97 -8.01 -30.16 6.58
CA LEU A 97 -7.24 -31.29 6.05
C LEU A 97 -6.61 -32.15 7.17
N GLU A 98 -6.11 -31.52 8.24
CA GLU A 98 -5.59 -32.22 9.41
C GLU A 98 -6.69 -33.03 10.14
N ALA A 99 -7.91 -32.49 10.21
CA ALA A 99 -9.05 -33.17 10.83
C ALA A 99 -9.56 -34.37 10.00
N GLU A 100 -9.53 -34.28 8.68
CA GLU A 100 -9.91 -35.38 7.78
C GLU A 100 -8.85 -36.51 7.72
N GLY A 101 -7.59 -36.20 8.05
CA GLY A 101 -6.49 -37.17 8.13
C GLY A 101 -6.36 -37.93 9.46
N ALA A 102 -7.16 -37.60 10.48
CA ALA A 102 -7.10 -38.27 11.77
C ALA A 102 -7.59 -39.73 11.64
N PRO A 103 -6.79 -40.75 12.02
CA PRO A 103 -7.21 -42.14 11.93
C PRO A 103 -8.41 -42.34 12.85
N SER A 104 -9.47 -42.92 12.31
CA SER A 104 -10.61 -43.45 13.07
C SER A 104 -10.12 -44.57 13.99
N ALA A 105 -9.50 -44.21 15.11
CA ALA A 105 -9.10 -45.13 16.14
C ALA A 105 -10.38 -45.64 16.83
N GLY A 106 -10.71 -46.90 16.54
CA GLY A 106 -11.49 -47.75 17.45
C GLY A 106 -13.00 -47.69 17.30
N ARG A 107 -13.55 -48.25 16.22
CA ARG A 107 -14.80 -49.01 16.34
C ARG A 107 -14.48 -50.24 17.21
N ALA A 108 -14.52 -50.09 18.53
CA ALA A 108 -14.43 -51.21 19.45
C ALA A 108 -15.64 -52.12 19.18
N GLU A 109 -15.39 -53.28 18.58
CA GLU A 109 -16.39 -54.33 18.41
C GLU A 109 -16.90 -54.77 19.79
N PRO A 110 -18.22 -54.92 19.99
CA PRO A 110 -18.74 -55.49 21.22
C PRO A 110 -18.48 -57.00 21.17
N ARG A 111 -17.47 -57.49 21.90
CA ARG A 111 -17.29 -58.92 22.10
C ARG A 111 -18.39 -59.43 23.03
N SER A 112 -19.49 -59.80 22.39
CA SER A 112 -20.54 -60.67 22.90
C SER A 112 -19.94 -61.92 23.55
N GLN A 113 -20.34 -62.17 24.80
CA GLN A 113 -20.74 -63.47 25.34
C GLN A 113 -20.26 -64.70 24.56
N ARG A 114 -19.25 -65.43 25.07
CA ARG A 114 -19.24 -66.92 25.19
C ARG A 114 -17.86 -67.46 25.56
N ALA A 115 -17.75 -67.94 26.80
CA ALA A 115 -17.20 -69.24 27.19
C ALA A 115 -17.32 -69.28 28.73
N LEU A 116 -18.44 -69.78 29.27
CA LEU A 116 -18.57 -71.17 29.75
C LEU A 116 -17.35 -71.54 30.61
N GLU A 117 -17.47 -71.34 31.92
CA GLU A 117 -17.78 -72.40 32.89
C GLU A 117 -16.65 -73.43 33.05
N LEU A 118 -16.41 -73.80 34.31
CA LEU A 118 -15.71 -75.00 34.82
C LEU A 118 -14.19 -74.90 35.04
N SER A 119 -13.79 -74.56 36.26
CA SER A 119 -13.19 -75.53 37.22
C SER A 119 -12.80 -74.76 38.49
N GLY A 120 -13.56 -74.87 39.58
CA GLY A 120 -13.33 -75.84 40.65
C GLY A 120 -12.63 -75.12 41.82
N GLY A 121 -13.15 -75.04 43.04
CA GLY A 121 -13.86 -76.05 43.81
C GLY A 121 -12.96 -76.41 45.00
N ALA A 122 -13.21 -75.79 46.15
CA ALA A 122 -12.96 -76.25 47.54
C ALA A 122 -13.17 -75.07 48.50
#